data_AF-A0A3D9UL51-F1
#
_entry.id   AF-A0A3D9UL51-F1
#
_cell.length_a   1.000
_cell.length_b   1.000
_cell.length_c   1.000
_cell.angle_alpha   90.00
_cell.angle_beta   90.00
_cell.angle_gamma   90.00
#
_symmetry.space_group_name_H-M   'P 1'
#
loop_
_entity.id
_entity.type
_entity.pdbx_description
1 polymer ?
#
loop_
_entity_poly.entity_id
_entity_poly.type
_entity_poly.pdbx_seq_one_letter_code
_entity_poly.pdbx_strand_id
1 'polypeptide(L)'
;MSHSSKYTVDSDAIGQHGLDVGTIAGQIQSAMNLMDRKLTALQGTWTGSAAAQYAVLHGDWSRAQARMKDSLADIGRTLGSASRAYATTESDVKATFVPR
;
A
#
# COMPACT_ATOMS: atom_id res chain seq x y z
N MET A 1 3.93 -37.12 -14.10
CA MET A 1 4.09 -36.82 -12.66
C MET A 1 3.95 -35.32 -12.45
N SER A 2 3.27 -34.96 -11.37
CA SER A 2 2.55 -33.71 -11.13
C SER A 2 3.42 -32.44 -11.02
N HIS A 3 3.09 -31.40 -11.78
CA HIS A 3 3.58 -30.02 -11.58
C HIS A 3 2.50 -29.10 -10.96
N SER A 4 1.29 -29.62 -10.68
CA SER A 4 0.11 -28.81 -10.38
C SER A 4 0.12 -28.16 -9.00
N SER A 5 0.83 -28.73 -8.01
CA SER A 5 0.78 -28.23 -6.63
C SER A 5 1.63 -26.98 -6.40
N LYS A 6 2.71 -26.77 -7.19
CA LYS A 6 3.64 -25.67 -6.95
C LYS A 6 3.09 -24.33 -7.45
N TYR A 7 2.40 -24.33 -8.59
CA TYR A 7 1.83 -23.10 -9.17
C TYR A 7 0.66 -22.54 -8.34
N THR A 8 -0.21 -23.39 -7.79
CA THR A 8 -1.36 -22.95 -6.97
C THR A 8 -0.92 -22.40 -5.60
N VAL A 9 0.09 -23.01 -4.98
CA VAL A 9 0.63 -22.54 -3.68
C VAL A 9 1.29 -21.16 -3.82
N ASP A 10 1.95 -20.88 -4.95
CA ASP A 10 2.59 -19.58 -5.23
C ASP A 10 1.54 -18.46 -5.44
N SER A 11 0.42 -18.76 -6.12
CA SER A 11 -0.65 -17.77 -6.33
C SER A 11 -1.42 -17.42 -5.06
N ASP A 12 -1.69 -18.40 -4.19
CA ASP A 12 -2.38 -18.17 -2.90
C ASP A 12 -1.51 -17.31 -1.97
N ALA A 13 -0.19 -17.57 -1.92
CA ALA A 13 0.75 -16.77 -1.16
C ALA A 13 0.79 -15.31 -1.64
N ILE A 14 0.78 -15.08 -2.96
CA ILE A 14 0.76 -13.72 -3.54
C ILE A 14 -0.54 -12.99 -3.20
N GLY A 15 -1.68 -13.69 -3.24
CA GLY A 15 -2.97 -13.14 -2.81
C GLY A 15 -2.95 -12.71 -1.36
N GLN A 16 -2.49 -13.58 -0.45
CA GLN A 16 -2.40 -13.29 0.98
C GLN A 16 -1.43 -12.13 1.27
N HIS A 17 -0.24 -12.15 0.69
CA HIS A 17 0.73 -11.05 0.84
C HIS A 17 0.18 -9.72 0.30
N GLY A 18 -0.62 -9.76 -0.76
CA GLY A 18 -1.31 -8.58 -1.28
C GLY A 18 -2.27 -7.94 -0.26
N LEU A 19 -3.06 -8.78 0.43
CA LEU A 19 -3.98 -8.34 1.49
C LEU A 19 -3.23 -7.79 2.71
N ASP A 20 -2.15 -8.45 3.12
CA ASP A 20 -1.32 -8.02 4.25
C ASP A 20 -0.71 -6.64 3.98
N VAL A 21 -0.16 -6.43 2.79
CA VAL A 21 0.42 -5.14 2.38
C VAL A 21 -0.65 -4.04 2.30
N GLY A 22 -1.85 -4.35 1.78
CA GLY A 22 -2.97 -3.40 1.79
C GLY A 22 -3.39 -2.98 3.20
N THR A 23 -3.40 -3.93 4.13
CA THR A 23 -3.67 -3.67 5.55
C THR A 23 -2.62 -2.76 6.17
N ILE A 24 -1.33 -3.06 5.95
CA ILE A 24 -0.21 -2.24 6.42
C ILE A 24 -0.29 -0.82 5.83
N ALA A 25 -0.60 -0.69 4.54
CA ALA A 25 -0.77 0.60 3.88
C ALA A 25 -1.86 1.45 4.57
N GLY A 26 -3.01 0.85 4.91
CA GLY A 26 -4.08 1.51 5.65
C GLY A 26 -3.66 1.97 7.06
N GLN A 27 -2.84 1.17 7.76
CA GLN A 27 -2.28 1.54 9.06
C GLN A 27 -1.31 2.72 8.94
N ILE A 28 -0.42 2.71 7.94
CA ILE A 28 0.51 3.81 7.68
C ILE A 28 -0.27 5.10 7.34
N GLN A 29 -1.30 5.02 6.49
CA GLN A 29 -2.17 6.15 6.16
C GLN A 29 -2.80 6.76 7.42
N SER A 30 -3.29 5.92 8.32
CA SER A 30 -3.90 6.33 9.59
C SER A 30 -2.89 7.02 10.51
N ALA A 31 -1.68 6.46 10.63
CA ALA A 31 -0.60 7.04 11.42
C ALA A 31 -0.15 8.41 10.87
N MET A 32 -0.03 8.55 9.54
CA MET A 32 0.30 9.82 8.90
C MET A 32 -0.78 10.89 9.16
N ASN A 33 -2.06 10.51 9.07
CA ASN A 33 -3.17 11.42 9.37
C ASN A 33 -3.21 11.81 10.86
N LEU A 34 -2.78 10.93 11.76
CA LEU A 34 -2.61 11.27 13.18
C LEU A 34 -1.48 12.29 13.37
N MET A 35 -0.33 12.07 12.72
CA MET A 35 0.82 12.97 12.80
C MET A 35 0.48 14.36 12.27
N ASP A 36 -0.20 14.47 11.12
CA ASP A 36 -0.62 15.75 10.55
C ASP A 36 -1.56 16.53 11.48
N ARG A 37 -2.51 15.83 12.13
CA ARG A 37 -3.38 16.45 13.15
C ARG A 37 -2.59 16.96 14.36
N LYS A 38 -1.58 16.21 14.81
CA LYS A 38 -0.71 16.63 15.93
C LYS A 38 0.13 17.85 15.56
N LEU A 39 0.67 17.89 14.35
CA LEU A 39 1.44 19.03 13.86
C LEU A 39 0.56 20.27 13.69
N THR A 40 -0.64 20.12 13.13
CA THR A 40 -1.62 21.20 12.99
C THR A 40 -2.00 21.79 14.36
N ALA A 41 -2.24 20.92 15.36
CA ALA A 41 -2.56 21.38 16.71
C ALA A 41 -1.40 22.16 17.36
N LEU A 42 -0.16 21.70 17.14
CA LEU A 42 1.03 22.36 17.67
C LEU A 42 1.32 23.69 16.97
N GLN A 43 1.00 23.84 15.68
CA GLN A 43 1.13 25.12 14.98
C GLN A 43 0.40 26.26 15.69
N GLY A 44 -0.78 25.98 16.24
CA GLY A 44 -1.58 26.97 16.96
C GLY A 44 -0.97 27.47 18.27
N THR A 45 0.06 26.80 18.80
CA THR A 45 0.74 27.21 20.04
C THR A 45 2.02 28.00 19.80
N TRP A 46 2.55 27.99 18.58
CA TRP A 46 3.78 28.69 18.22
C TRP A 46 3.48 30.13 17.81
N THR A 47 4.18 31.09 18.41
CA THR A 47 4.03 32.52 18.11
C THR A 47 5.38 33.15 17.75
N GLY A 48 5.37 34.33 17.13
CA GLY A 48 6.59 35.05 16.76
C GLY A 48 7.42 34.33 15.68
N SER A 49 8.74 34.54 15.71
CA SER A 49 9.68 33.99 14.71
C SER A 49 9.70 32.46 14.65
N ALA A 50 9.35 31.79 15.74
CA ALA A 50 9.24 30.34 15.80
C ALA A 50 8.13 29.82 14.87
N ALA A 51 7.00 30.55 14.74
CA ALA A 51 5.87 30.13 13.90
C ALA A 51 6.25 29.97 12.42
N ALA A 52 7.13 30.83 11.91
CA ALA A 52 7.63 30.73 10.53
C ALA A 52 8.45 29.45 10.31
N GLN A 53 9.36 29.12 11.24
CA GLN A 53 10.16 27.89 11.16
C GLN A 53 9.27 26.64 11.30
N TYR A 54 8.25 26.71 12.15
CA TYR A 54 7.27 25.64 12.29
C TYR A 54 6.47 25.39 11.00
N ALA A 55 6.03 26.47 10.34
CA ALA A 55 5.32 26.36 9.07
C ALA A 55 6.17 25.67 7.98
N VAL A 56 7.49 25.92 7.96
CA VAL A 56 8.42 25.21 7.07
C VAL A 56 8.46 23.72 7.40
N LEU A 57 8.63 23.37 8.69
CA LEU A 57 8.63 21.98 9.16
C LEU A 57 7.32 21.25 8.81
N HIS A 58 6.16 21.89 9.02
CA HIS A 58 4.87 21.30 8.67
C HIS A 58 4.73 21.11 7.16
N GLY A 59 5.24 22.05 6.36
CA GLY A 59 5.34 21.91 4.91
C GLY A 59 6.23 20.74 4.47
N ASP A 60 7.37 20.52 5.12
CA ASP A 60 8.23 19.35 4.87
C ASP A 60 7.52 18.04 5.17
N TRP A 61 6.82 17.98 6.31
CA TRP A 61 5.98 16.83 6.66
C TRP A 61 4.91 16.56 5.60
N SER A 62 4.18 17.59 5.16
CA SER A 62 3.13 17.45 4.14
C SER A 62 3.68 16.87 2.83
N ARG A 63 4.87 17.31 2.40
CA ARG A 63 5.56 16.76 1.22
C ARG A 63 5.97 15.30 1.43
N ALA A 64 6.47 14.93 2.60
CA ALA A 64 6.84 13.55 2.90
C ALA A 64 5.61 12.63 2.93
N GLN A 65 4.52 13.09 3.53
CA GLN A 65 3.24 12.38 3.57
C GLN A 65 2.66 12.15 2.17
N ALA A 66 2.73 13.15 1.28
CA ALA A 66 2.29 13.00 -0.12
C ALA A 66 3.08 11.90 -0.85
N ARG A 67 4.41 11.91 -0.77
CA ARG A 67 5.27 10.88 -1.39
C ARG A 67 4.95 9.48 -0.87
N MET A 68 4.70 9.33 0.43
CA MET A 68 4.33 8.04 1.00
C MET A 68 2.97 7.56 0.49
N LYS A 69 1.97 8.46 0.39
CA LYS A 69 0.66 8.12 -0.19
C LYS A 69 0.79 7.61 -1.62
N ASP A 70 1.61 8.27 -2.44
CA ASP A 70 1.86 7.87 -3.82
C ASP A 70 2.52 6.47 -3.87
N SER A 71 3.56 6.24 -3.06
CA SER A 71 4.20 4.93 -2.96
C SER A 71 3.25 3.82 -2.53
N LEU A 72 2.38 4.07 -1.55
CA LEU A 72 1.39 3.08 -1.09
C LEU A 72 0.33 2.80 -2.16
N ALA A 73 -0.10 3.82 -2.90
CA ALA A 73 -1.01 3.65 -4.03
C ALA A 73 -0.36 2.81 -5.15
N ASP A 74 0.92 3.05 -5.46
CA ASP A 74 1.68 2.29 -6.46
C ASP A 74 1.84 0.83 -6.07
N ILE A 75 2.15 0.57 -4.80
CA ILE A 75 2.21 -0.78 -4.24
C ILE A 75 0.85 -1.47 -4.38
N GLY A 76 -0.24 -0.80 -4.00
CA GLY A 76 -1.59 -1.34 -4.13
C GLY A 76 -1.99 -1.67 -5.57
N ARG A 77 -1.66 -0.78 -6.52
CA ARG A 77 -1.89 -1.02 -7.96
C ARG A 77 -1.09 -2.21 -8.48
N THR A 78 0.19 -2.30 -8.10
CA THR A 78 1.09 -3.37 -8.52
C THR A 78 0.63 -4.73 -8.00
N LEU A 79 0.29 -4.82 -6.72
CA LEU A 79 -0.21 -6.05 -6.11
C LEU A 79 -1.56 -6.47 -6.70
N GLY A 80 -2.47 -5.52 -6.92
CA GLY A 80 -3.75 -5.79 -7.59
C GLY A 80 -3.57 -6.28 -9.03
N SER A 81 -2.56 -5.76 -9.76
CA SER A 81 -2.21 -6.23 -11.10
C SER A 81 -1.65 -7.65 -11.07
N ALA A 82 -0.72 -7.94 -10.14
CA ALA A 82 -0.15 -9.26 -9.96
C ALA A 82 -1.25 -10.29 -9.65
N SER A 83 -2.11 -10.00 -8.67
CA SER A 83 -3.22 -10.88 -8.29
C SER A 83 -4.14 -11.22 -9.47
N ARG A 84 -4.51 -10.23 -10.31
CA ARG A 84 -5.31 -10.47 -11.53
C ARG A 84 -4.59 -11.36 -12.55
N ALA A 85 -3.31 -11.10 -12.81
CA ALA A 85 -2.53 -11.89 -13.77
C ALA A 85 -2.43 -13.37 -13.35
N TYR A 86 -2.29 -13.64 -12.05
CA TYR A 86 -2.27 -15.00 -11.52
C TYR A 86 -3.63 -15.69 -11.64
N ALA A 87 -4.73 -15.00 -11.32
CA ALA A 87 -6.08 -15.56 -11.44
C ALA A 87 -6.41 -15.97 -12.89
N THR A 88 -6.01 -15.17 -13.89
CA THR A 88 -6.16 -15.53 -15.30
C THR A 88 -5.32 -16.74 -15.67
N THR A 89 -4.04 -16.77 -15.29
CA THR A 89 -3.13 -17.88 -15.57
C THR A 89 -3.65 -19.20 -14.99
N GLU A 90 -4.18 -19.17 -13.76
CA GLU A 90 -4.77 -20.35 -13.13
C GLU A 90 -6.03 -20.83 -13.87
N SER A 91 -6.89 -19.91 -14.31
CA SER A 91 -8.10 -20.22 -15.07
C SER A 91 -7.78 -20.91 -16.40
N ASP A 92 -6.80 -20.39 -17.15
CA ASP A 92 -6.35 -20.95 -18.43
C ASP A 92 -5.76 -22.36 -18.26
N VAL A 93 -4.95 -22.55 -17.22
CA VAL A 93 -4.38 -23.86 -16.87
C VAL A 93 -5.48 -24.85 -16.49
N LYS A 94 -6.46 -24.45 -15.67
CA LYS A 94 -7.62 -25.29 -15.30
C LYS A 94 -8.41 -25.73 -16.54
N ALA A 95 -8.64 -24.82 -17.49
CA ALA A 95 -9.37 -25.12 -18.73
C ALA A 95 -8.67 -26.17 -19.60
N THR A 96 -7.34 -26.25 -19.56
CA THR A 96 -6.55 -27.25 -20.31
C THR A 96 -6.75 -28.67 -19.75
N PHE A 97 -7.12 -28.81 -18.48
CA PHE A 97 -7.36 -30.10 -17.84
C PHE A 97 -8.83 -30.55 -17.85
N VAL A 98 -9.75 -29.73 -18.36
CA VAL A 98 -11.14 -30.16 -18.59
C VAL A 98 -11.15 -31.03 -19.85
N PRO A 99 -11.48 -32.34 -19.77
CA PRO A 99 -11.59 -33.19 -20.94
C PRO A 99 -12.62 -32.61 -21.91
N ARG A 100 -12.27 -32.55 -23.21
CA ARG A 100 -13.22 -32.18 -24.27
C ARG A 100 -14.26 -33.27 -24.49
#